data_AF-A0A178E1H5-F1
#
_entry.id   AF-A0A178E1H5-F1
#
_cell.length_a   1.000
_cell.length_b   1.000
_cell.length_c   1.000
_cell.angle_alpha   90.00
_cell.angle_beta   90.00
_cell.angle_gamma   90.00
#
_symmetry.space_group_name_H-M   'P 1'
#
loop_
_entity.id
_entity.type
_entity.pdbx_description
1 polymer ?
#
loop_
_entity_poly.entity_id
_entity_poly.type
_entity_poly.pdbx_seq_one_letter_code
_entity_poly.pdbx_strand_id
1 'polypeptide(L)'
;MAPPPKSPTPKRKPPDSEVLQAVYHLRTSTEAINIKDTLNLHTKISGRDVAELAPGARGHDFWLGNFSLKGKCNLSYYITSVSRQGIQSCATETASLFTSLRPTYALLVGTCAAIKGQGYNCEDVIFGERALNYEEGKWEVEDGAPVFSADVHMLRAGGECMEGFIQQAEREDWKYGDFVSGCAVRMDAAHILDRVRRTQLRNVGALEMEASSFLQVCAFTGVEALGIIKGVSDMGDERKGLGHESHYKPALQNATEATKSFIKWKLHTIPDEIPDIGHEPGVLIVPGYFDNYILKVIQKLFAKNRVLEVNNKAVEIQGLRIVMPKENKPTFFNDLFYAVEAIYNQYGLVEVTLPGGSRSTPIRIKGNFAFDFPTTVGSSLSNLPNPTKQVGYFEQALRTRIEPHEKFVQILDWESFVALSGTLDGTISGLDKP
;
A
#
# COMPACT_ATOMS: atom_id res chain seq x y z
N MET A 1 -37.82 -26.90 18.41
CA MET A 1 -36.79 -26.82 17.35
C MET A 1 -36.37 -25.37 17.23
N ALA A 2 -35.11 -25.05 17.57
CA ALA A 2 -34.57 -23.72 17.34
C ALA A 2 -34.48 -23.46 15.83
N PRO A 3 -34.78 -22.25 15.35
CA PRO A 3 -34.63 -21.94 13.94
C PRO A 3 -33.17 -22.12 13.50
N PRO A 4 -32.92 -22.56 12.25
CA PRO A 4 -31.57 -22.74 11.75
C PRO A 4 -30.81 -21.40 11.80
N PRO A 5 -29.51 -21.42 12.11
CA PRO A 5 -28.70 -20.21 12.12
C PRO A 5 -28.74 -19.56 10.74
N LYS A 6 -28.97 -18.24 10.72
CA LYS A 6 -28.95 -17.43 9.50
C LYS A 6 -27.62 -17.67 8.77
N SER A 7 -27.70 -17.88 7.46
CA SER A 7 -26.52 -18.01 6.60
C SER A 7 -25.60 -16.80 6.79
N PRO A 8 -24.27 -17.00 6.84
CA PRO A 8 -23.34 -15.90 6.99
C PRO A 8 -23.49 -14.94 5.81
N THR A 9 -23.69 -13.67 6.12
CA THR A 9 -23.70 -12.58 5.15
C THR A 9 -22.38 -12.62 4.35
N PRO A 10 -22.40 -12.47 3.02
CA PRO A 10 -21.18 -12.44 2.23
C PRO A 10 -20.27 -11.32 2.72
N LYS A 11 -19.05 -11.69 3.13
CA LYS A 11 -18.00 -10.74 3.55
C LYS A 11 -17.71 -9.80 2.38
N ARG A 12 -17.80 -8.49 2.61
CA ARG A 12 -17.50 -7.50 1.59
C ARG A 12 -15.99 -7.32 1.50
N LYS A 13 -15.41 -7.53 0.31
CA LYS A 13 -14.08 -6.98 0.03
C LYS A 13 -14.19 -5.45 0.08
N PRO A 14 -13.19 -4.74 0.62
CA PRO A 14 -13.12 -3.29 0.43
C PRO A 14 -13.15 -2.98 -1.08
N PRO A 15 -13.79 -1.87 -1.51
CA PRO A 15 -13.99 -1.59 -2.92
C PRO A 15 -12.66 -1.47 -3.67
N ASP A 16 -12.51 -2.23 -4.76
CA ASP A 16 -11.35 -2.29 -5.65
C ASP A 16 -11.19 -1.05 -6.56
N SER A 17 -11.50 0.16 -6.09
CA SER A 17 -11.38 1.37 -6.92
C SER A 17 -10.61 2.48 -6.18
N GLU A 18 -9.40 2.77 -6.68
CA GLU A 18 -8.65 4.02 -6.44
C GLU A 18 -8.29 4.35 -4.99
N VAL A 19 -7.73 3.37 -4.27
CA VAL A 19 -7.56 3.47 -2.83
C VAL A 19 -6.18 4.03 -2.46
N LEU A 20 -6.10 5.34 -2.22
CA LEU A 20 -5.24 5.82 -1.14
C LEU A 20 -5.87 5.36 0.17
N GLN A 21 -5.08 5.02 1.17
CA GLN A 21 -5.63 4.60 2.46
C GLN A 21 -4.90 5.33 3.57
N ALA A 22 -5.08 6.65 3.67
CA ALA A 22 -4.53 7.40 4.81
C ALA A 22 -5.13 6.86 6.11
N VAL A 23 -4.36 6.07 6.85
CA VAL A 23 -4.76 5.57 8.18
C VAL A 23 -4.56 6.68 9.18
N TYR A 24 -5.64 7.27 9.63
CA TYR A 24 -5.65 8.06 10.86
C TYR A 24 -5.60 7.06 12.01
N HIS A 25 -4.51 7.09 12.76
CA HIS A 25 -4.30 6.17 13.87
C HIS A 25 -4.58 6.87 15.18
N LEU A 26 -5.72 6.57 15.82
CA LEU A 26 -6.23 7.37 16.93
C LEU A 26 -6.16 6.64 18.27
N ARG A 27 -5.99 7.41 19.36
CA ARG A 27 -5.73 6.99 20.75
C ARG A 27 -6.82 6.09 21.33
N THR A 28 -8.07 6.33 20.94
CA THR A 28 -9.28 5.65 21.42
C THR A 28 -10.39 5.68 20.37
N SER A 29 -11.40 4.83 20.51
CA SER A 29 -12.61 4.89 19.70
C SER A 29 -13.35 6.23 19.81
N THR A 30 -13.24 6.91 20.96
CA THR A 30 -13.78 8.27 21.16
C THR A 30 -13.08 9.30 20.28
N GLU A 31 -11.77 9.18 20.06
CA GLU A 31 -11.08 10.06 19.11
C GLU A 31 -11.58 9.83 17.69
N ALA A 32 -11.69 8.57 17.25
CA ALA A 32 -12.24 8.25 15.94
C ALA A 32 -13.66 8.80 15.72
N ILE A 33 -14.47 8.84 16.78
CA ILE A 33 -15.80 9.46 16.74
C ILE A 33 -15.72 10.99 16.61
N ASN A 34 -14.80 11.66 17.29
CA ASN A 34 -14.65 13.11 17.11
C ASN A 34 -14.13 13.45 15.71
N ILE A 35 -13.14 12.71 15.21
CA ILE A 35 -12.56 12.95 13.88
C ILE A 35 -13.58 12.68 12.77
N LYS A 36 -14.36 11.58 12.86
CA LYS A 36 -15.42 11.34 11.87
C LYS A 36 -16.43 12.48 11.84
N ASP A 37 -16.76 13.06 13.00
CA ASP A 37 -17.77 14.13 13.10
C ASP A 37 -17.21 15.42 12.49
N THR A 38 -15.98 15.78 12.81
CA THR A 38 -15.28 16.92 12.20
C THR A 38 -15.15 16.77 10.67
N LEU A 39 -14.93 15.55 10.18
CA LEU A 39 -14.83 15.27 8.76
C LEU A 39 -16.17 14.93 8.08
N ASN A 40 -17.29 14.97 8.80
CA ASN A 40 -18.62 14.58 8.33
C ASN A 40 -18.66 13.19 7.64
N LEU A 41 -18.03 12.18 8.23
CA LEU A 41 -18.03 10.82 7.71
C LEU A 41 -19.23 10.03 8.23
N HIS A 42 -19.99 9.45 7.30
CA HIS A 42 -21.22 8.70 7.62
C HIS A 42 -21.10 7.21 7.33
N THR A 43 -20.13 6.81 6.50
CA THR A 43 -19.94 5.41 6.11
C THR A 43 -19.01 4.70 7.08
N LYS A 44 -19.50 3.60 7.67
CA LYS A 44 -18.77 2.76 8.62
C LYS A 44 -18.65 1.33 8.11
N ILE A 45 -17.49 0.70 8.28
CA ILE A 45 -17.27 -0.73 8.12
C ILE A 45 -16.73 -1.29 9.44
N SER A 46 -17.21 -2.47 9.86
CA SER A 46 -16.63 -3.21 10.98
C SER A 46 -15.47 -4.07 10.51
N GLY A 47 -14.41 -4.15 11.31
CA GLY A 47 -13.29 -5.06 11.06
C GLY A 47 -13.68 -6.54 11.00
N ARG A 48 -14.85 -6.92 11.51
CA ARG A 48 -15.41 -8.27 11.32
C ARG A 48 -15.79 -8.56 9.87
N ASP A 49 -16.12 -7.52 9.12
CA ASP A 49 -16.56 -7.60 7.73
C ASP A 49 -15.39 -7.47 6.75
N VAL A 50 -14.22 -7.04 7.23
CA VAL A 50 -13.00 -6.95 6.43
C VAL A 50 -12.32 -8.31 6.37
N ALA A 51 -12.18 -8.83 5.15
CA ALA A 51 -11.47 -10.09 4.92
C ALA A 51 -10.01 -10.00 5.40
N GLU A 52 -9.44 -11.12 5.84
CA GLU A 52 -8.01 -11.25 6.13
C GLU A 52 -7.48 -10.42 7.32
N LEU A 53 -8.34 -9.70 8.06
CA LEU A 53 -7.96 -9.13 9.35
C LEU A 53 -7.72 -10.23 10.38
N ALA A 54 -6.58 -10.11 11.08
CA ALA A 54 -6.25 -10.94 12.23
C ALA A 54 -7.36 -10.88 13.29
N PRO A 55 -7.59 -11.95 14.07
CA PRO A 55 -8.66 -11.97 15.07
C PRO A 55 -8.66 -10.76 16.03
N GLY A 56 -7.47 -10.30 16.46
CA GLY A 56 -7.32 -9.10 17.30
C GLY A 56 -7.72 -7.79 16.59
N ALA A 57 -7.56 -7.72 15.26
CA ALA A 57 -7.89 -6.55 14.46
C ALA A 57 -9.37 -6.49 14.02
N ARG A 58 -10.18 -7.51 14.32
CA ARG A 58 -11.61 -7.54 13.96
C ARG A 58 -12.48 -6.64 14.84
N GLY A 59 -11.95 -6.17 15.97
CA GLY A 59 -12.63 -5.23 16.86
C GLY A 59 -12.63 -3.79 16.36
N HIS A 60 -11.87 -3.48 15.30
CA HIS A 60 -11.72 -2.13 14.80
C HIS A 60 -12.96 -1.66 14.03
N ASP A 61 -13.19 -0.37 14.09
CA ASP A 61 -14.15 0.33 13.26
C ASP A 61 -13.39 1.18 12.23
N PHE A 62 -13.94 1.24 11.02
CA PHE A 62 -13.39 1.99 9.90
C PHE A 62 -14.42 3.00 9.43
N TRP A 63 -14.08 4.28 9.47
CA TRP A 63 -14.90 5.36 8.89
C TRP A 63 -14.33 5.78 7.56
N LEU A 64 -15.13 5.74 6.51
CA LEU A 64 -14.66 5.96 5.14
C LEU A 64 -14.94 7.39 4.68
N GLY A 65 -14.00 7.96 3.93
CA GLY A 65 -14.15 9.24 3.25
C GLY A 65 -13.44 9.26 1.90
N ASN A 66 -13.59 10.38 1.18
CA ASN A 66 -12.90 10.61 -0.08
C ASN A 66 -12.44 12.08 -0.16
N PHE A 67 -11.23 12.31 -0.68
CA PHE A 67 -10.81 13.62 -1.18
C PHE A 67 -10.97 13.65 -2.70
N SER A 68 -11.57 14.72 -3.23
CA SER A 68 -11.58 14.96 -4.67
C SER A 68 -10.26 15.63 -5.08
N LEU A 69 -9.53 14.97 -5.98
CA LEU A 69 -8.31 15.51 -6.58
C LEU A 69 -8.62 16.33 -7.83
N LYS A 70 -7.64 17.10 -8.31
CA LYS A 70 -7.70 17.69 -9.65
C LYS A 70 -7.81 16.55 -10.69
N GLY A 71 -8.55 16.79 -11.78
CA GLY A 71 -8.68 15.81 -12.87
C GLY A 71 -9.72 14.69 -12.68
N LYS A 72 -10.64 14.80 -11.69
CA LYS A 72 -11.69 13.80 -11.36
C LYS A 72 -11.21 12.51 -10.69
N CYS A 73 -9.93 12.41 -10.32
CA CYS A 73 -9.47 11.30 -9.47
C CYS A 73 -10.02 11.46 -8.06
N ASN A 74 -10.55 10.38 -7.48
CA ASN A 74 -10.97 10.37 -6.08
C ASN A 74 -9.95 9.60 -5.25
N LEU A 75 -9.71 10.15 -4.07
CA LEU A 75 -8.78 9.60 -3.11
C LEU A 75 -9.57 9.06 -1.93
N SER A 76 -9.84 7.76 -1.91
CA SER A 76 -10.45 7.16 -0.72
C SER A 76 -9.54 7.25 0.49
N TYR A 77 -10.09 7.11 1.69
CA TYR A 77 -9.33 6.94 2.93
C TYR A 77 -10.21 6.31 4.01
N TYR A 78 -9.58 5.81 5.07
CA TYR A 78 -10.30 5.33 6.26
C TYR A 78 -9.68 5.81 7.56
N ILE A 79 -10.53 5.96 8.58
CA ILE A 79 -10.13 6.34 9.93
C ILE A 79 -10.37 5.16 10.84
N THR A 80 -9.37 4.83 11.65
CA THR A 80 -9.49 3.79 12.67
C THR A 80 -8.76 4.22 13.95
N SER A 81 -8.79 3.38 14.97
CA SER A 81 -8.12 3.64 16.25
C SER A 81 -7.45 2.39 16.75
N VAL A 82 -6.46 2.55 17.61
CA VAL A 82 -5.99 1.44 18.45
C VAL A 82 -6.96 1.13 19.56
N SER A 83 -6.93 -0.11 20.02
CA SER A 83 -7.68 -0.55 21.20
C SER A 83 -7.15 0.07 22.49
N ARG A 84 -5.86 0.40 22.54
CA ARG A 84 -5.19 0.95 23.73
C ARG A 84 -4.01 1.86 23.36
N GLN A 85 -3.78 2.84 24.24
CA GLN A 85 -2.62 3.75 24.22
C GLN A 85 -1.31 3.01 24.48
N GLY A 86 -0.24 3.48 23.84
CA GLY A 86 1.11 3.00 24.06
C GLY A 86 1.74 2.31 22.86
N ILE A 87 3.07 2.31 22.88
CA ILE A 87 3.95 1.85 21.81
C ILE A 87 3.64 0.41 21.38
N GLN A 88 3.42 -0.52 22.32
CA GLN A 88 3.20 -1.93 21.98
C GLN A 88 1.88 -2.17 21.25
N SER A 89 0.80 -1.53 21.72
CA SER A 89 -0.53 -1.64 21.10
C SER A 89 -0.53 -0.97 19.73
N CYS A 90 0.06 0.23 19.62
CA CYS A 90 0.24 0.92 18.35
C CYS A 90 1.01 0.05 17.35
N ALA A 91 2.18 -0.47 17.71
CA ALA A 91 3.00 -1.27 16.81
C ALA A 91 2.27 -2.53 16.33
N THR A 92 1.69 -3.30 17.26
CA THR A 92 1.06 -4.60 16.95
C THR A 92 -0.17 -4.45 16.07
N GLU A 93 -1.07 -3.54 16.43
CA GLU A 93 -2.32 -3.35 15.69
C GLU A 93 -2.08 -2.66 14.36
N THR A 94 -1.21 -1.64 14.30
CA THR A 94 -0.85 -0.98 13.03
C THR A 94 -0.19 -1.94 12.07
N ALA A 95 0.77 -2.75 12.53
CA ALA A 95 1.45 -3.72 11.66
C ALA A 95 0.47 -4.76 11.12
N SER A 96 -0.45 -5.25 11.95
CA SER A 96 -1.50 -6.17 11.51
C SER A 96 -2.42 -5.51 10.47
N LEU A 97 -2.86 -4.27 10.72
CA LEU A 97 -3.72 -3.53 9.80
C LEU A 97 -2.99 -3.25 8.47
N PHE A 98 -1.74 -2.82 8.50
CA PHE A 98 -0.97 -2.50 7.29
C PHE A 98 -0.65 -3.73 6.47
N THR A 99 -0.41 -4.87 7.11
CA THR A 99 -0.19 -6.15 6.40
C THR A 99 -1.44 -6.58 5.63
N SER A 100 -2.63 -6.44 6.23
CA SER A 100 -3.89 -6.85 5.62
C SER A 100 -4.46 -5.82 4.65
N LEU A 101 -4.46 -4.54 5.02
CA LEU A 101 -5.09 -3.45 4.25
C LEU A 101 -4.17 -2.89 3.18
N ARG A 102 -2.85 -2.97 3.41
CA ARG A 102 -1.78 -2.50 2.52
C ARG A 102 -1.99 -1.06 2.04
N PRO A 103 -2.13 -0.10 2.99
CA PRO A 103 -2.32 1.28 2.63
C PRO A 103 -1.09 1.84 1.91
N THR A 104 -1.28 2.71 0.91
CA THR A 104 -0.15 3.39 0.26
C THR A 104 0.50 4.42 1.18
N TYR A 105 -0.32 5.18 1.91
CA TYR A 105 0.12 6.27 2.78
C TYR A 105 -0.52 6.13 4.16
N ALA A 106 0.13 6.61 5.22
CA ALA A 106 -0.45 6.66 6.56
C ALA A 106 -0.11 7.97 7.29
N LEU A 107 -0.95 8.37 8.25
CA LEU A 107 -0.75 9.59 9.02
C LEU A 107 -1.21 9.41 10.46
N LEU A 108 -0.32 9.63 11.42
CA LEU A 108 -0.69 9.55 12.83
C LEU A 108 -1.38 10.86 13.26
N VAL A 109 -2.59 10.77 13.77
CA VAL A 109 -3.34 11.93 14.28
C VAL A 109 -3.73 11.71 15.73
N GLY A 110 -3.81 12.75 16.54
CA GLY A 110 -4.28 12.60 17.90
C GLY A 110 -3.97 13.81 18.75
N THR A 111 -3.69 13.56 20.02
CA THR A 111 -3.31 14.61 20.97
C THR A 111 -1.96 14.30 21.62
N CYS A 112 -1.32 15.34 22.10
CA CYS A 112 -0.03 15.26 22.80
C CYS A 112 0.03 16.24 23.97
N ALA A 113 1.11 16.14 24.73
CA ALA A 113 1.53 17.18 25.66
C ALA A 113 2.69 17.99 25.05
N ALA A 114 2.58 19.31 25.02
CA ALA A 114 3.63 20.17 24.48
C ALA A 114 4.70 20.52 25.52
N ILE A 115 5.91 20.84 25.06
CA ILE A 115 6.98 21.32 25.95
C ILE A 115 6.74 22.78 26.35
N LYS A 116 6.75 23.07 27.65
CA LYS A 116 6.70 24.45 28.17
C LYS A 116 7.91 25.27 27.70
N GLY A 117 7.67 26.54 27.36
CA GLY A 117 8.73 27.50 27.07
C GLY A 117 9.24 27.49 25.63
N GLN A 118 8.54 26.84 24.70
CA GLN A 118 8.82 26.89 23.26
C GLN A 118 7.72 27.62 22.45
N GLY A 119 6.90 28.44 23.12
CA GLY A 119 5.81 29.17 22.47
C GLY A 119 4.64 28.29 22.03
N TYR A 120 4.54 27.06 22.55
CA TYR A 120 3.35 26.23 22.44
C TYR A 120 2.31 26.60 23.50
N ASN A 121 1.05 26.55 23.10
CA ASN A 121 -0.12 26.67 23.96
C ASN A 121 -0.99 25.42 23.84
N CYS A 122 -1.87 25.20 24.83
CA CYS A 122 -2.97 24.26 24.63
C CYS A 122 -3.77 24.65 23.38
N GLU A 123 -4.28 23.65 22.68
CA GLU A 123 -5.06 23.75 21.44
C GLU A 123 -4.25 24.11 20.18
N ASP A 124 -2.95 24.43 20.31
CA ASP A 124 -2.03 24.45 19.18
C ASP A 124 -1.99 23.08 18.48
N VAL A 125 -1.57 23.06 17.22
CA VAL A 125 -1.32 21.84 16.45
C VAL A 125 0.15 21.72 16.13
N ILE A 126 0.74 20.58 16.51
CA ILE A 126 2.12 20.24 16.23
C ILE A 126 2.15 19.27 15.06
N PHE A 127 2.85 19.65 14.01
CA PHE A 127 3.22 18.79 12.90
C PHE A 127 4.65 18.34 13.11
N GLY A 128 4.89 17.06 12.87
CA GLY A 128 6.22 16.48 13.03
C GLY A 128 6.40 15.31 12.09
N GLU A 129 7.63 15.15 11.66
CA GLU A 129 8.04 14.09 10.74
C GLU A 129 9.00 13.14 11.40
N ARG A 130 9.44 13.46 12.62
CA ARG A 130 10.40 12.66 13.36
C ARG A 130 9.85 12.32 14.73
N ALA A 131 10.15 11.10 15.14
CA ALA A 131 9.83 10.64 16.47
C ALA A 131 10.96 9.77 17.01
N LEU A 132 11.15 9.82 18.32
CA LEU A 132 12.04 8.91 19.03
C LEU A 132 11.32 8.25 20.20
N ASN A 133 11.81 7.08 20.63
CA ASN A 133 11.37 6.44 21.86
C ASN A 133 12.41 6.70 22.96
N TYR A 134 12.06 7.47 23.99
CA TYR A 134 13.03 7.83 25.04
C TYR A 134 13.27 6.71 26.06
N GLU A 135 12.52 5.61 25.96
CA GLU A 135 12.63 4.44 26.82
C GLU A 135 13.44 3.32 26.16
N GLU A 136 13.94 3.52 24.93
CA GLU A 136 14.92 2.64 24.30
C GLU A 136 16.33 2.91 24.85
N GLY A 137 17.00 1.85 25.27
CA GLY A 137 18.30 1.93 25.93
C GLY A 137 18.59 0.76 26.85
N LYS A 138 19.60 0.96 27.69
CA LYS A 138 20.09 -0.03 28.64
C LYS A 138 20.36 0.63 29.99
N TRP A 139 20.23 -0.15 31.05
CA TRP A 139 20.68 0.27 32.37
C TRP A 139 22.18 -0.01 32.51
N GLU A 140 22.92 1.00 32.92
CA GLU A 140 24.34 0.96 33.21
C GLU A 140 24.59 1.33 34.68
N VAL A 141 25.81 1.13 35.17
CA VAL A 141 26.22 1.55 36.51
C VAL A 141 27.23 2.68 36.36
N GLU A 142 26.86 3.88 36.79
CA GLU A 142 27.75 5.05 36.89
C GLU A 142 27.90 5.43 38.36
N ASP A 143 29.14 5.56 38.83
CA ASP A 143 29.47 5.89 40.23
C ASP A 143 28.75 5.02 41.28
N GLY A 144 28.54 3.74 40.95
CA GLY A 144 27.87 2.77 41.82
C GLY A 144 26.33 2.86 41.85
N ALA A 145 25.73 3.74 41.04
CA ALA A 145 24.28 3.89 40.92
C ALA A 145 23.79 3.41 39.53
N PRO A 146 22.60 2.78 39.45
CA PRO A 146 22.01 2.44 38.16
C PRO A 146 21.56 3.70 37.42
N VAL A 147 22.10 3.93 36.22
CA VAL A 147 21.76 5.03 35.33
C VAL A 147 21.23 4.46 34.01
N PHE A 148 20.10 4.99 33.53
CA PHE A 148 19.57 4.60 32.23
C PHE A 148 20.32 5.32 31.10
N SER A 149 21.09 4.57 30.33
CA SER A 149 21.74 5.03 29.10
C SER A 149 20.80 4.81 27.92
N ALA A 150 20.22 5.89 27.42
CA ALA A 150 19.29 5.84 26.30
C ALA A 150 20.03 5.51 24.98
N ASP A 151 19.53 4.52 24.23
CA ASP A 151 20.03 4.11 22.91
C ASP A 151 18.96 4.39 21.88
N VAL A 152 18.86 5.66 21.50
CA VAL A 152 17.63 6.18 20.93
C VAL A 152 17.78 6.31 19.43
N HIS A 153 16.93 5.59 18.71
CA HIS A 153 16.83 5.69 17.28
C HIS A 153 15.76 6.70 16.87
N MET A 154 16.17 7.66 16.05
CA MET A 154 15.25 8.65 15.48
C MET A 154 14.65 8.08 14.20
N LEU A 155 13.32 7.98 14.20
CA LEU A 155 12.54 7.54 13.05
C LEU A 155 12.00 8.75 12.31
N ARG A 156 11.80 8.59 11.00
CA ARG A 156 11.42 9.69 10.10
C ARG A 156 10.31 9.27 9.14
N ALA A 157 9.41 10.19 8.86
CA ALA A 157 8.45 10.11 7.78
C ALA A 157 9.13 10.31 6.42
N GLY A 158 8.53 9.75 5.36
CA GLY A 158 9.02 9.93 3.99
C GLY A 158 8.59 11.30 3.43
N GLY A 159 9.40 11.89 2.55
CA GLY A 159 9.02 13.09 1.82
C GLY A 159 8.78 14.33 2.69
N GLU A 160 9.71 14.60 3.62
CA GLU A 160 9.69 15.73 4.59
C GLU A 160 9.24 17.04 3.92
N CYS A 161 8.08 17.56 4.31
CA CYS A 161 7.41 18.72 3.73
C CYS A 161 6.48 19.48 4.71
N MET A 162 6.23 18.96 5.92
CA MET A 162 5.32 19.56 6.90
C MET A 162 5.80 20.92 7.38
N GLU A 163 7.11 21.11 7.58
CA GLU A 163 7.68 22.41 7.94
C GLU A 163 7.40 23.46 6.86
N GLY A 164 7.61 23.10 5.59
CA GLY A 164 7.32 23.97 4.44
C GLY A 164 5.83 24.28 4.28
N PHE A 165 4.95 23.33 4.61
CA PHE A 165 3.51 23.55 4.65
C PHE A 165 3.12 24.58 5.72
N ILE A 166 3.67 24.45 6.94
CA ILE A 166 3.36 25.38 8.04
C ILE A 166 3.81 26.81 7.71
N GLN A 167 4.99 26.98 7.12
CA GLN A 167 5.48 28.30 6.71
C GLN A 167 4.55 29.01 5.72
N GLN A 168 3.76 28.25 4.94
CA GLN A 168 2.79 28.78 3.98
C GLN A 168 1.38 28.93 4.56
N ALA A 169 1.07 28.26 5.67
CA ALA A 169 -0.29 28.17 6.19
C ALA A 169 -0.81 29.46 6.85
N GLU A 170 0.07 30.43 7.11
CA GLU A 170 -0.25 31.71 7.79
C GLU A 170 -1.05 31.53 9.11
N ARG A 171 -0.80 30.42 9.83
CA ARG A 171 -1.42 30.12 11.13
C ARG A 171 -0.39 30.10 12.25
N GLU A 172 -0.56 30.97 13.24
CA GLU A 172 0.36 31.06 14.37
C GLU A 172 0.23 29.87 15.34
N ASP A 173 -0.94 29.24 15.41
CA ASP A 173 -1.24 28.07 16.25
C ASP A 173 -0.88 26.74 15.58
N TRP A 174 -0.28 26.77 14.38
CA TRP A 174 0.34 25.61 13.76
C TRP A 174 1.85 25.68 13.87
N LYS A 175 2.43 24.64 14.44
CA LYS A 175 3.84 24.61 14.80
C LYS A 175 4.51 23.35 14.27
N TYR A 176 5.78 23.45 13.91
CA TYR A 176 6.61 22.29 13.64
C TYR A 176 7.29 21.83 14.93
N GLY A 177 7.44 20.52 15.12
CA GLY A 177 8.15 19.97 16.26
C GLY A 177 8.26 18.45 16.21
N ASP A 178 9.40 17.93 16.64
CA ASP A 178 9.64 16.49 16.71
C ASP A 178 8.90 15.88 17.92
N PHE A 179 8.55 14.61 17.80
CA PHE A 179 7.83 13.87 18.82
C PHE A 179 8.76 12.98 19.65
N VAL A 180 8.42 12.84 20.93
CA VAL A 180 9.06 11.92 21.86
C VAL A 180 7.98 10.99 22.39
N SER A 181 8.14 9.68 22.16
CA SER A 181 7.20 8.64 22.59
C SER A 181 7.70 7.90 23.82
N GLY A 182 6.80 7.49 24.70
CA GLY A 182 7.09 6.49 25.75
C GLY A 182 5.90 5.57 26.03
N CYS A 183 6.12 4.51 26.79
CA CYS A 183 5.09 3.52 27.12
C CYS A 183 4.11 3.99 28.20
N ALA A 184 4.41 5.10 28.89
CA ALA A 184 3.56 5.59 29.98
C ALA A 184 3.41 7.12 29.99
N VAL A 185 2.25 7.57 30.48
CA VAL A 185 2.05 8.96 30.89
C VAL A 185 2.83 9.18 32.19
N ARG A 186 3.94 9.91 32.13
CA ARG A 186 4.78 10.16 33.32
C ARG A 186 4.55 11.54 33.92
N MET A 187 4.65 11.64 35.24
CA MET A 187 4.51 12.90 36.00
C MET A 187 5.78 13.76 35.92
N ASP A 188 6.93 13.16 35.62
CA ASP A 188 8.22 13.81 35.47
C ASP A 188 8.53 14.17 34.01
N ALA A 189 7.49 14.48 33.23
CA ALA A 189 7.61 14.86 31.82
C ALA A 189 8.64 15.98 31.61
N ALA A 190 8.66 17.00 32.47
CA ALA A 190 9.63 18.09 32.41
C ALA A 190 11.09 17.59 32.45
N HIS A 191 11.40 16.61 33.30
CA HIS A 191 12.75 16.05 33.41
C HIS A 191 13.15 15.25 32.16
N ILE A 192 12.21 14.44 31.63
CA ILE A 192 12.42 13.67 30.40
C ILE A 192 12.72 14.61 29.23
N LEU A 193 11.90 15.64 29.10
CA LEU A 193 12.00 16.63 28.03
C LEU A 193 13.32 17.41 28.13
N ASP A 194 13.73 17.84 29.32
CA ASP A 194 15.01 18.51 29.53
C ASP A 194 16.20 17.60 29.17
N ARG A 195 16.13 16.33 29.54
CA ARG A 195 17.16 15.34 29.19
C ARG A 195 17.25 15.17 27.67
N VAL A 196 16.13 14.86 27.00
CA VAL A 196 16.10 14.62 25.54
C VAL A 196 16.57 15.86 24.77
N ARG A 197 16.21 17.06 25.22
CA ARG A 197 16.66 18.31 24.57
C ARG A 197 18.16 18.53 24.65
N ARG A 198 18.76 18.18 25.79
CA ARG A 198 20.20 18.35 26.01
C ARG A 198 21.02 17.29 25.28
N THR A 199 20.45 16.13 24.99
CA THR A 199 21.22 14.98 24.51
C THR A 199 20.93 14.58 23.06
N GLN A 200 19.70 14.73 22.56
CA GLN A 200 19.28 13.98 21.35
C GLN A 200 18.45 14.77 20.33
N LEU A 201 17.51 15.61 20.77
CA LEU A 201 16.63 16.35 19.85
C LEU A 201 16.46 17.79 20.31
N ARG A 202 17.04 18.74 19.57
CA ARG A 202 16.91 20.17 19.88
C ARG A 202 15.50 20.71 19.59
N ASN A 203 14.80 20.10 18.64
CA ASN A 203 13.51 20.55 18.12
C ASN A 203 12.32 19.71 18.63
N VAL A 204 12.44 19.04 19.78
CA VAL A 204 11.27 18.35 20.35
C VAL A 204 10.20 19.38 20.68
N GLY A 205 9.01 19.17 20.11
CA GLY A 205 7.82 19.96 20.43
C GLY A 205 6.84 19.25 21.35
N ALA A 206 6.83 17.90 21.33
CA ALA A 206 5.76 17.13 21.95
C ALA A 206 6.21 15.82 22.61
N LEU A 207 5.52 15.46 23.70
CA LEU A 207 5.57 14.17 24.38
C LEU A 207 4.24 13.42 24.16
N GLU A 208 4.33 12.18 23.69
CA GLU A 208 3.18 11.31 23.40
C GLU A 208 3.56 9.82 23.55
N MET A 209 2.77 8.89 23.01
CA MET A 209 2.90 7.45 23.32
C MET A 209 2.93 6.51 22.10
N GLU A 210 2.86 6.99 20.85
CA GLU A 210 2.65 6.15 19.66
C GLU A 210 3.51 6.50 18.44
N ALA A 211 4.03 7.72 18.32
CA ALA A 211 4.64 8.24 17.10
C ALA A 211 5.86 7.44 16.61
N SER A 212 6.77 7.10 17.51
CA SER A 212 7.95 6.27 17.17
C SER A 212 7.53 4.90 16.63
N SER A 213 6.66 4.15 17.34
CA SER A 213 6.16 2.87 16.86
C SER A 213 5.44 2.97 15.53
N PHE A 214 4.64 4.03 15.32
CA PHE A 214 3.94 4.24 14.06
C PHE A 214 4.91 4.40 12.90
N LEU A 215 5.94 5.26 13.04
CA LEU A 215 6.95 5.45 12.01
C LEU A 215 7.77 4.18 11.78
N GLN A 216 8.10 3.42 12.83
CA GLN A 216 8.79 2.14 12.73
C GLN A 216 7.99 1.13 11.92
N VAL A 217 6.68 1.03 12.17
CA VAL A 217 5.79 0.13 11.42
C VAL A 217 5.71 0.55 9.96
N CYS A 218 5.55 1.84 9.67
CA CYS A 218 5.54 2.36 8.30
C CYS A 218 6.81 1.94 7.53
N ALA A 219 7.99 2.18 8.14
CA ALA A 219 9.28 1.81 7.56
C ALA A 219 9.39 0.28 7.35
N PHE A 220 8.92 -0.53 8.30
CA PHE A 220 8.97 -1.98 8.21
C PHE A 220 8.03 -2.56 7.14
N THR A 221 6.83 -2.01 6.99
CA THR A 221 5.81 -2.52 6.06
C THR A 221 5.90 -1.89 4.66
N GLY A 222 6.77 -0.88 4.47
CA GLY A 222 6.86 -0.11 3.22
C GLY A 222 5.68 0.83 2.98
N VAL A 223 4.92 1.16 4.02
CA VAL A 223 3.82 2.14 3.95
C VAL A 223 4.41 3.53 4.08
N GLU A 224 4.04 4.46 3.20
CA GLU A 224 4.60 5.81 3.26
C GLU A 224 3.96 6.63 4.38
N ALA A 225 4.71 6.89 5.45
CA ALA A 225 4.29 7.81 6.49
C ALA A 225 4.32 9.24 5.93
N LEU A 226 3.17 9.91 5.90
CA LEU A 226 3.06 11.33 5.56
C LEU A 226 3.50 12.24 6.71
N GLY A 227 3.53 11.71 7.95
CA GLY A 227 3.94 12.41 9.16
C GLY A 227 2.99 12.20 10.34
N ILE A 228 3.12 13.06 11.34
CA ILE A 228 2.39 13.03 12.60
C ILE A 228 1.79 14.43 12.85
N ILE A 229 0.49 14.49 13.14
CA ILE A 229 -0.22 15.74 13.41
C ILE A 229 -0.99 15.60 14.72
N LYS A 230 -0.58 16.33 15.77
CA LYS A 230 -1.20 16.21 17.08
C LYS A 230 -1.58 17.56 17.66
N GLY A 231 -2.77 17.60 18.25
CA GLY A 231 -3.24 18.76 19.02
C GLY A 231 -2.66 18.75 20.42
N VAL A 232 -2.32 19.92 20.94
CA VAL A 232 -1.81 20.07 22.31
C VAL A 232 -2.98 20.06 23.28
N SER A 233 -3.16 18.96 24.00
CA SER A 233 -4.23 18.83 25.00
C SER A 233 -3.78 19.11 26.43
N ASP A 234 -2.46 19.19 26.64
CA ASP A 234 -1.85 19.41 27.94
C ASP A 234 -0.47 20.03 27.78
N MET A 235 0.04 20.65 28.83
CA MET A 235 1.43 21.09 28.90
C MET A 235 2.23 20.05 29.68
N GLY A 236 3.40 19.66 29.17
CA GLY A 236 4.32 18.73 29.83
C GLY A 236 5.02 19.32 31.07
N ASP A 237 4.33 20.14 31.85
CA ASP A 237 4.83 20.85 33.03
C ASP A 237 4.22 20.30 34.34
N GLU A 238 4.51 20.95 35.46
CA GLU A 238 4.00 20.58 36.79
C GLU A 238 2.47 20.69 36.93
N ARG A 239 1.77 21.30 35.98
CA ARG A 239 0.31 21.45 35.95
C ARG A 239 -0.37 20.38 35.09
N LYS A 240 0.38 19.37 34.64
CA LYS A 240 -0.11 18.25 33.85
C LYS A 240 -1.42 17.68 34.42
N GLY A 241 -2.43 17.55 33.58
CA GLY A 241 -3.75 17.02 33.93
C GLY A 241 -4.77 18.04 34.44
N LEU A 242 -4.38 19.26 34.83
CA LEU A 242 -5.30 20.27 35.38
C LEU A 242 -6.22 20.94 34.34
N GLY A 243 -5.93 20.79 33.05
CA GLY A 243 -6.74 21.32 31.94
C GLY A 243 -7.02 20.32 30.83
N HIS A 244 -6.65 19.05 31.00
CA HIS A 244 -6.78 18.05 29.95
C HIS A 244 -8.22 17.89 29.48
N GLU A 245 -9.18 17.82 30.41
CA GLU A 245 -10.60 17.63 30.06
C GLU A 245 -11.17 18.79 29.24
N SER A 246 -10.76 20.04 29.51
CA SER A 246 -11.23 21.21 28.78
C SER A 246 -10.59 21.35 27.40
N HIS A 247 -9.32 20.95 27.25
CA HIS A 247 -8.56 21.16 26.01
C HIS A 247 -8.50 19.95 25.09
N TYR A 248 -8.79 18.73 25.58
CA TYR A 248 -8.65 17.51 24.80
C TYR A 248 -9.49 17.49 23.52
N LYS A 249 -10.78 17.82 23.64
CA LYS A 249 -11.69 17.83 22.48
C LYS A 249 -11.35 18.95 21.49
N PRO A 250 -11.17 20.22 21.91
CA PRO A 250 -10.70 21.29 21.01
C PRO A 250 -9.38 20.96 20.31
N ALA A 251 -8.37 20.46 21.05
CA ALA A 251 -7.09 20.09 20.48
C ALA A 251 -7.21 19.02 19.38
N LEU A 252 -8.04 17.99 19.62
CA LEU A 252 -8.29 16.95 18.62
C LEU A 252 -9.03 17.48 17.38
N GLN A 253 -9.99 18.39 17.57
CA GLN A 253 -10.69 19.04 16.46
C GLN A 253 -9.74 19.89 15.62
N ASN A 254 -8.88 20.68 16.27
CA ASN A 254 -7.86 21.49 15.59
C ASN A 254 -6.88 20.60 14.81
N ALA A 255 -6.41 19.50 15.41
CA ALA A 255 -5.53 18.53 14.72
C ALA A 255 -6.20 17.89 13.51
N THR A 256 -7.51 17.63 13.58
CA THR A 256 -8.28 17.05 12.48
C THR A 256 -8.41 18.04 11.30
N GLU A 257 -8.76 19.29 11.58
CA GLU A 257 -8.86 20.33 10.53
C GLU A 257 -7.50 20.66 9.91
N ALA A 258 -6.46 20.68 10.74
CA ALA A 258 -5.08 20.83 10.31
C ALA A 258 -4.65 19.68 9.39
N THR A 259 -5.01 18.44 9.75
CA THR A 259 -4.77 17.26 8.91
C THR A 259 -5.47 17.35 7.57
N LYS A 260 -6.75 17.70 7.55
CA LYS A 260 -7.53 17.88 6.31
C LYS A 260 -6.90 18.92 5.39
N SER A 261 -6.39 20.02 5.97
CA SER A 261 -5.71 21.08 5.24
C SER A 261 -4.37 20.63 4.68
N PHE A 262 -3.57 19.92 5.48
CA PHE A 262 -2.30 19.36 5.04
C PHE A 262 -2.47 18.33 3.92
N ILE A 263 -3.40 17.40 4.07
CA ILE A 263 -3.68 16.40 3.02
C ILE A 263 -4.09 17.09 1.73
N LYS A 264 -5.01 18.08 1.79
CA LYS A 264 -5.36 18.85 0.60
C LYS A 264 -4.13 19.48 -0.04
N TRP A 265 -3.29 20.18 0.72
CA TRP A 265 -2.07 20.79 0.19
C TRP A 265 -1.10 19.76 -0.39
N LYS A 266 -0.84 18.66 0.31
CA LYS A 266 0.06 17.58 -0.14
C LYS A 266 -0.44 16.99 -1.46
N LEU A 267 -1.74 16.74 -1.57
CA LEU A 267 -2.35 16.21 -2.80
C LEU A 267 -2.32 17.21 -3.96
N HIS A 268 -2.28 18.51 -3.69
CA HIS A 268 -2.11 19.54 -4.74
C HIS A 268 -0.66 19.71 -5.19
N THR A 269 0.30 19.24 -4.39
CA THR A 269 1.75 19.36 -4.66
C THR A 269 2.36 18.08 -5.21
N ILE A 270 1.68 16.93 -5.11
CA ILE A 270 2.01 15.75 -5.90
C ILE A 270 1.84 16.14 -7.37
N PRO A 271 2.92 16.12 -8.17
CA PRO A 271 2.82 16.44 -9.60
C PRO A 271 1.77 15.56 -10.27
N ASP A 272 1.04 16.08 -11.25
CA ASP A 272 0.18 15.29 -12.15
C ASP A 272 1.02 14.31 -13.03
N GLU A 273 2.32 14.23 -12.80
CA GLU A 273 3.24 13.36 -13.51
C GLU A 273 2.83 11.90 -13.30
N ILE A 274 2.78 11.17 -14.41
CA ILE A 274 2.61 9.72 -14.41
C ILE A 274 3.66 9.16 -13.44
N PRO A 275 3.25 8.46 -12.37
CA PRO A 275 4.20 7.90 -11.41
C PRO A 275 5.32 7.18 -12.15
N ASP A 276 6.58 7.36 -11.74
CA ASP A 276 7.67 6.55 -12.29
C ASP A 276 7.42 5.09 -11.94
N ILE A 277 6.78 4.37 -12.87
CA ILE A 277 6.46 2.95 -12.73
C ILE A 277 7.69 2.06 -12.95
N GLY A 278 8.87 2.62 -13.22
CA GLY A 278 10.08 1.86 -13.53
C GLY A 278 10.49 0.86 -12.44
N HIS A 279 10.12 1.14 -11.19
CA HIS A 279 10.40 0.31 -10.02
C HIS A 279 9.21 -0.58 -9.60
N GLU A 280 8.08 -0.47 -10.29
CA GLU A 280 6.90 -1.27 -9.97
C GLU A 280 7.18 -2.75 -10.30
N PRO A 281 6.85 -3.70 -9.41
CA PRO A 281 7.14 -5.11 -9.62
C PRO A 281 6.65 -5.67 -10.96
N GLY A 282 5.48 -5.21 -11.44
CA GLY A 282 4.96 -5.56 -12.76
C GLY A 282 5.88 -5.16 -13.91
N VAL A 283 6.55 -4.00 -13.80
CA VAL A 283 7.54 -3.54 -14.78
C VAL A 283 8.85 -4.33 -14.66
N LEU A 284 9.30 -4.60 -13.44
CA LEU A 284 10.57 -5.28 -13.17
C LEU A 284 10.65 -6.71 -13.73
N ILE A 285 9.51 -7.42 -13.86
CA ILE A 285 9.49 -8.78 -14.42
C ILE A 285 9.48 -8.81 -15.96
N VAL A 286 9.17 -7.70 -16.63
CA VAL A 286 9.04 -7.64 -18.10
C VAL A 286 10.33 -8.02 -18.83
N PRO A 287 11.52 -7.49 -18.47
CA PRO A 287 12.77 -7.88 -19.14
C PRO A 287 13.02 -9.39 -19.09
N GLY A 288 12.83 -9.98 -17.90
CA GLY A 288 12.98 -11.42 -17.69
C GLY A 288 12.03 -12.25 -18.55
N TYR A 289 10.75 -11.87 -18.61
CA TYR A 289 9.75 -12.57 -19.42
C TYR A 289 10.01 -12.38 -20.94
N PHE A 290 10.31 -11.17 -21.39
CA PHE A 290 10.58 -10.89 -22.80
C PHE A 290 11.84 -11.61 -23.30
N ASP A 291 12.98 -11.44 -22.61
CA ASP A 291 14.26 -11.98 -23.06
C ASP A 291 14.29 -13.52 -22.96
N ASN A 292 13.68 -14.09 -21.92
CA ASN A 292 13.74 -15.54 -21.70
C ASN A 292 12.67 -16.34 -22.42
N TYR A 293 11.55 -15.74 -22.79
CA TYR A 293 10.44 -16.43 -23.44
C TYR A 293 10.12 -15.85 -24.82
N ILE A 294 9.60 -14.62 -24.91
CA ILE A 294 9.11 -14.03 -26.17
C ILE A 294 10.21 -14.03 -27.23
N LEU A 295 11.38 -13.47 -26.91
CA LEU A 295 12.48 -13.37 -27.85
C LEU A 295 12.96 -14.75 -28.33
N LYS A 296 12.96 -15.76 -27.45
CA LYS A 296 13.34 -17.14 -27.82
C LYS A 296 12.30 -17.80 -28.71
N VAL A 297 11.01 -17.57 -28.46
CA VAL A 297 9.92 -18.06 -29.32
C VAL A 297 10.05 -17.44 -30.71
N ILE A 298 10.26 -16.13 -30.81
CA ILE A 298 10.50 -15.44 -32.08
C ILE A 298 11.69 -16.06 -32.81
N GLN A 299 12.86 -16.13 -32.16
CA GLN A 299 14.07 -16.68 -32.79
C GLN A 299 13.87 -18.11 -33.30
N LYS A 300 13.26 -18.98 -32.50
CA LYS A 300 13.01 -20.38 -32.87
C LYS A 300 12.00 -20.52 -34.01
N LEU A 301 10.93 -19.72 -34.01
CA LEU A 301 9.95 -19.71 -35.10
C LEU A 301 10.59 -19.21 -36.39
N PHE A 302 11.33 -18.11 -36.36
CA PHE A 302 11.99 -17.56 -37.55
C PHE A 302 13.06 -18.50 -38.11
N ALA A 303 13.82 -19.21 -37.26
CA ALA A 303 14.75 -20.24 -37.70
C ALA A 303 14.09 -21.42 -38.44
N LYS A 304 12.76 -21.57 -38.30
CA LYS A 304 11.94 -22.59 -38.99
C LYS A 304 11.09 -22.00 -40.11
N ASN A 305 11.39 -20.78 -40.57
CA ASN A 305 10.54 -20.04 -41.52
C ASN A 305 9.08 -19.94 -41.04
N ARG A 306 8.87 -19.97 -39.73
CA ARG A 306 7.57 -19.97 -39.03
C ARG A 306 6.67 -21.18 -39.35
N VAL A 307 7.19 -22.24 -39.95
CA VAL A 307 6.40 -23.45 -40.25
C VAL A 307 6.64 -24.51 -39.17
N LEU A 308 5.56 -24.98 -38.57
CA LEU A 308 5.57 -26.04 -37.54
C LEU A 308 4.66 -27.19 -37.93
N GLU A 309 4.95 -28.38 -37.41
CA GLU A 309 4.07 -29.53 -37.51
C GLU A 309 3.14 -29.57 -36.30
N VAL A 310 1.83 -29.50 -36.55
CA VAL A 310 0.77 -29.52 -35.53
C VAL A 310 -0.23 -30.60 -35.94
N ASN A 311 -0.36 -31.67 -35.14
CA ASN A 311 -1.22 -32.82 -35.46
C ASN A 311 -1.00 -33.36 -36.90
N ASN A 312 0.28 -33.58 -37.27
CA ASN A 312 0.72 -34.06 -38.59
C ASN A 312 0.43 -33.11 -39.77
N LYS A 313 0.11 -31.84 -39.51
CA LYS A 313 -0.09 -30.81 -40.54
C LYS A 313 0.94 -29.71 -40.42
N ALA A 314 1.48 -29.25 -41.55
CA ALA A 314 2.32 -28.07 -41.60
C ALA A 314 1.47 -26.81 -41.46
N VAL A 315 1.79 -25.98 -40.47
CA VAL A 315 1.10 -24.73 -40.16
C VAL A 315 2.12 -23.59 -40.17
N GLU A 316 1.88 -22.57 -41.00
CA GLU A 316 2.65 -21.33 -40.93
C GLU A 316 2.10 -20.43 -39.81
N ILE A 317 2.95 -20.10 -38.85
CA ILE A 317 2.62 -19.24 -37.71
C ILE A 317 2.72 -17.77 -38.13
N GLN A 318 1.57 -17.09 -38.12
CA GLN A 318 1.45 -15.68 -38.50
C GLN A 318 1.82 -14.72 -37.37
N GLY A 319 1.76 -15.15 -36.12
CA GLY A 319 2.10 -14.31 -34.99
C GLY A 319 2.03 -15.00 -33.63
N LEU A 320 2.57 -14.30 -32.63
CA LEU A 320 2.48 -14.64 -31.22
C LEU A 320 1.45 -13.72 -30.55
N ARG A 321 0.59 -14.29 -29.70
CA ARG A 321 -0.45 -13.60 -28.93
C ARG A 321 -0.18 -13.80 -27.45
N ILE A 322 0.11 -12.72 -26.75
CA ILE A 322 0.27 -12.71 -25.29
C ILE A 322 -1.08 -12.32 -24.70
N VAL A 323 -1.70 -13.22 -23.95
CA VAL A 323 -3.05 -13.02 -23.43
C VAL A 323 -2.97 -12.57 -21.98
N MET A 324 -3.49 -11.37 -21.69
CA MET A 324 -3.58 -10.84 -20.33
C MET A 324 -4.66 -11.56 -19.52
N PRO A 325 -4.50 -11.69 -18.19
CA PRO A 325 -5.49 -12.39 -17.38
C PRO A 325 -6.81 -11.63 -17.35
N LYS A 326 -7.92 -12.38 -17.23
CA LYS A 326 -9.26 -11.79 -17.15
C LYS A 326 -9.35 -10.76 -16.03
N GLU A 327 -9.88 -9.57 -16.36
CA GLU A 327 -10.02 -8.44 -15.42
C GLU A 327 -8.69 -8.05 -14.76
N ASN A 328 -7.55 -8.31 -15.42
CA ASN A 328 -6.20 -8.10 -14.90
C ASN A 328 -5.91 -8.84 -13.57
N LYS A 329 -6.67 -9.90 -13.25
CA LYS A 329 -6.48 -10.66 -12.00
C LYS A 329 -5.35 -11.67 -12.16
N PRO A 330 -4.16 -11.49 -11.54
CA PRO A 330 -3.04 -12.41 -11.75
C PRO A 330 -3.35 -13.83 -11.27
N THR A 331 -4.26 -13.98 -10.30
CA THR A 331 -4.74 -15.29 -9.84
C THR A 331 -5.44 -16.11 -10.91
N PHE A 332 -5.91 -15.48 -11.99
CA PHE A 332 -6.46 -16.19 -13.15
C PHE A 332 -5.43 -17.10 -13.84
N PHE A 333 -4.14 -16.78 -13.70
CA PHE A 333 -3.03 -17.61 -14.15
C PHE A 333 -2.23 -18.22 -12.98
N ASN A 334 -2.63 -17.96 -11.73
CA ASN A 334 -1.97 -18.50 -10.55
C ASN A 334 -2.61 -19.82 -10.09
N ASP A 335 -1.85 -20.58 -9.32
CA ASP A 335 -2.21 -21.82 -8.65
C ASP A 335 -2.23 -23.09 -9.54
N LEU A 336 -1.10 -23.82 -9.44
CA LEU A 336 -1.01 -25.27 -9.58
C LEU A 336 -1.26 -25.88 -10.97
N PHE A 337 -0.59 -25.45 -12.06
CA PHE A 337 -0.66 -26.06 -13.41
C PHE A 337 -2.06 -26.15 -14.08
N TYR A 338 -3.15 -26.26 -13.33
CA TYR A 338 -4.47 -26.65 -13.80
C TYR A 338 -5.27 -25.47 -14.35
N ALA A 339 -5.05 -24.25 -13.85
CA ALA A 339 -5.80 -23.08 -14.32
C ALA A 339 -5.56 -22.83 -15.82
N VAL A 340 -4.28 -22.82 -16.23
CA VAL A 340 -3.94 -22.58 -17.63
C VAL A 340 -4.17 -23.82 -18.50
N GLU A 341 -3.96 -25.03 -17.97
CA GLU A 341 -4.34 -26.27 -18.66
C GLU A 341 -5.85 -26.35 -18.93
N ALA A 342 -6.70 -25.86 -18.02
CA ALA A 342 -8.14 -25.76 -18.25
C ALA A 342 -8.46 -24.81 -19.41
N ILE A 343 -7.75 -23.67 -19.51
CA ILE A 343 -7.86 -22.75 -20.64
C ILE A 343 -7.43 -23.46 -21.94
N TYR A 344 -6.30 -24.19 -21.93
CA TYR A 344 -5.83 -24.89 -23.11
C TYR A 344 -6.86 -25.88 -23.64
N ASN A 345 -7.42 -26.70 -22.76
CA ASN A 345 -8.43 -27.69 -23.09
C ASN A 345 -9.74 -27.04 -23.54
N GLN A 346 -10.22 -26.03 -22.81
CA GLN A 346 -11.46 -25.33 -23.12
C GLN A 346 -11.44 -24.68 -24.51
N TYR A 347 -10.28 -24.13 -24.89
CA TYR A 347 -10.14 -23.40 -26.15
C TYR A 347 -9.43 -24.23 -27.25
N GLY A 348 -9.17 -25.52 -27.04
CA GLY A 348 -8.60 -26.40 -28.06
C GLY A 348 -7.18 -26.01 -28.51
N LEU A 349 -6.36 -25.51 -27.59
CA LEU A 349 -4.98 -25.11 -27.85
C LEU A 349 -4.05 -26.33 -27.83
N VAL A 350 -3.27 -26.52 -28.89
CA VAL A 350 -2.36 -27.65 -29.03
C VAL A 350 -0.95 -27.24 -28.58
N GLU A 351 -0.33 -28.00 -27.67
CA GLU A 351 1.08 -27.76 -27.33
C GLU A 351 2.00 -28.25 -28.44
N VAL A 352 2.95 -27.40 -28.81
CA VAL A 352 4.08 -27.77 -29.64
C VAL A 352 5.36 -27.31 -28.95
N THR A 353 6.31 -28.22 -28.81
CA THR A 353 7.63 -27.89 -28.28
C THR A 353 8.55 -27.44 -29.42
N LEU A 354 8.99 -26.18 -29.36
CA LEU A 354 9.93 -25.65 -30.34
C LEU A 354 11.33 -26.27 -30.16
N PRO A 355 11.87 -26.96 -31.18
CA PRO A 355 13.19 -27.56 -31.11
C PRO A 355 14.28 -26.48 -31.06
N GLY A 356 15.38 -26.76 -30.36
CA GLY A 356 16.59 -25.92 -30.36
C GLY A 356 17.14 -25.60 -28.97
N GLY A 357 18.47 -25.66 -28.83
CA GLY A 357 19.24 -25.30 -27.63
C GLY A 357 19.08 -26.25 -26.45
N SER A 358 19.56 -25.83 -25.29
CA SER A 358 19.54 -26.59 -24.02
C SER A 358 18.18 -26.61 -23.31
N ARG A 359 17.19 -25.82 -23.76
CA ARG A 359 15.85 -25.78 -23.17
C ARG A 359 14.78 -25.85 -24.25
N SER A 360 13.87 -26.81 -24.09
CA SER A 360 12.60 -26.85 -24.82
C SER A 360 11.80 -25.57 -24.52
N THR A 361 11.06 -25.09 -25.52
CA THR A 361 10.16 -23.94 -25.36
C THR A 361 8.79 -24.39 -25.82
N PRO A 362 7.91 -24.80 -24.90
CA PRO A 362 6.54 -25.13 -25.25
C PRO A 362 5.83 -23.85 -25.68
N ILE A 363 5.05 -23.95 -26.75
CA ILE A 363 4.12 -22.92 -27.19
C ILE A 363 2.76 -23.55 -27.42
N ARG A 364 1.69 -22.77 -27.33
CA ARG A 364 0.33 -23.25 -27.57
C ARG A 364 -0.19 -22.70 -28.88
N ILE A 365 -0.70 -23.56 -29.75
CA ILE A 365 -1.09 -23.19 -31.12
C ILE A 365 -2.59 -23.39 -31.29
N LYS A 366 -3.25 -22.42 -31.92
CA LYS A 366 -4.60 -22.54 -32.46
C LYS A 366 -4.69 -21.80 -33.79
N GLY A 367 -5.24 -22.46 -34.80
CA GLY A 367 -5.19 -21.98 -36.18
C GLY A 367 -3.75 -21.76 -36.61
N ASN A 368 -3.43 -20.53 -37.02
CA ASN A 368 -2.12 -20.06 -37.47
C ASN A 368 -1.44 -19.12 -36.47
N PHE A 369 -1.86 -19.12 -35.19
CA PHE A 369 -1.27 -18.28 -34.15
C PHE A 369 -0.70 -19.12 -33.00
N ALA A 370 0.41 -18.63 -32.45
CA ALA A 370 0.92 -19.08 -31.16
C ALA A 370 0.33 -18.19 -30.05
N PHE A 371 -0.01 -18.79 -28.92
CA PHE A 371 -0.57 -18.14 -27.74
C PHE A 371 0.31 -18.40 -26.52
N ASP A 372 0.45 -17.38 -25.69
CA ASP A 372 1.02 -17.49 -24.35
C ASP A 372 0.13 -16.82 -23.31
N PHE A 373 0.14 -17.40 -22.12
CA PHE A 373 -0.58 -16.92 -20.95
C PHE A 373 0.48 -16.72 -19.86
N PRO A 374 0.91 -15.48 -19.58
CA PRO A 374 2.09 -15.22 -18.77
C PRO A 374 1.95 -15.73 -17.33
N THR A 375 2.32 -16.98 -17.07
CA THR A 375 2.25 -17.57 -15.72
C THR A 375 3.16 -16.85 -14.74
N THR A 376 4.20 -16.17 -15.22
CA THR A 376 5.06 -15.27 -14.42
C THR A 376 4.25 -14.15 -13.76
N VAL A 377 3.19 -13.64 -14.40
CA VAL A 377 2.27 -12.67 -13.79
C VAL A 377 1.55 -13.29 -12.59
N GLY A 378 1.02 -14.51 -12.77
CA GLY A 378 0.37 -15.25 -11.69
C GLY A 378 1.31 -15.54 -10.51
N SER A 379 2.48 -16.09 -10.79
CA SER A 379 3.43 -16.50 -9.74
C SER A 379 4.12 -15.34 -9.03
N SER A 380 4.38 -14.22 -9.74
CA SER A 380 5.17 -13.11 -9.21
C SER A 380 4.32 -11.99 -8.62
N LEU A 381 3.10 -11.77 -9.15
CA LEU A 381 2.30 -10.58 -8.81
C LEU A 381 1.12 -10.87 -7.87
N SER A 382 0.67 -12.12 -7.74
CA SER A 382 -0.56 -12.44 -6.98
C SER A 382 -0.52 -12.06 -5.50
N ASN A 383 0.66 -12.05 -4.89
CA ASN A 383 0.82 -11.75 -3.46
C ASN A 383 1.21 -10.30 -3.18
N LEU A 384 1.40 -9.47 -4.20
CA LEU A 384 1.84 -8.09 -4.07
C LEU A 384 0.69 -7.13 -3.73
N PRO A 385 0.98 -5.93 -3.18
CA PRO A 385 -0.01 -4.87 -3.07
C PRO A 385 -0.57 -4.48 -4.45
N ASN A 386 -1.88 -4.22 -4.52
CA ASN A 386 -2.58 -3.83 -5.75
C ASN A 386 -2.29 -4.74 -6.96
N PRO A 387 -2.49 -6.06 -6.83
CA PRO A 387 -2.04 -7.04 -7.82
C PRO A 387 -2.60 -6.78 -9.23
N THR A 388 -3.86 -6.35 -9.34
CA THR A 388 -4.50 -5.97 -10.61
C THR A 388 -3.80 -4.80 -11.29
N LYS A 389 -3.33 -3.81 -10.51
CA LYS A 389 -2.59 -2.65 -11.03
C LYS A 389 -1.21 -3.07 -11.53
N GLN A 390 -0.55 -3.97 -10.79
CA GLN A 390 0.74 -4.54 -11.21
C GLN A 390 0.64 -5.27 -12.56
N VAL A 391 -0.47 -5.96 -12.84
CA VAL A 391 -0.73 -6.53 -14.16
C VAL A 391 -0.85 -5.45 -15.24
N GLY A 392 -1.53 -4.34 -14.95
CA GLY A 392 -1.60 -3.19 -15.85
C GLY A 392 -0.22 -2.58 -16.15
N TYR A 393 0.63 -2.44 -15.14
CA TYR A 393 2.01 -1.97 -15.34
C TYR A 393 2.85 -2.95 -16.16
N PHE A 394 2.70 -4.25 -15.91
CA PHE A 394 3.33 -5.29 -16.72
C PHE A 394 2.89 -5.19 -18.19
N GLU A 395 1.59 -5.02 -18.45
CA GLU A 395 1.05 -4.88 -19.80
C GLU A 395 1.65 -3.65 -20.51
N GLN A 396 1.65 -2.50 -19.83
CA GLN A 396 2.17 -1.25 -20.37
C GLN A 396 3.66 -1.35 -20.71
N ALA A 397 4.47 -1.85 -19.76
CA ALA A 397 5.91 -2.02 -19.99
C ALA A 397 6.20 -3.07 -21.06
N LEU A 398 5.40 -4.15 -21.13
CA LEU A 398 5.53 -5.16 -22.17
C LEU A 398 5.19 -4.58 -23.55
N ARG A 399 4.13 -3.75 -23.68
CA ARG A 399 3.78 -3.05 -24.93
C ARG A 399 4.96 -2.25 -25.48
N THR A 400 5.60 -1.44 -24.64
CA THR A 400 6.81 -0.70 -25.02
C THR A 400 7.94 -1.63 -25.44
N ARG A 401 8.14 -2.75 -24.74
CA ARG A 401 9.24 -3.68 -25.05
C ARG A 401 9.01 -4.45 -26.35
N ILE A 402 7.76 -4.78 -26.70
CA ILE A 402 7.43 -5.53 -27.93
C ILE A 402 7.26 -4.63 -29.16
N GLU A 403 7.29 -3.31 -29.03
CA GLU A 403 7.13 -2.35 -30.14
C GLU A 403 7.99 -2.71 -31.37
N PRO A 404 9.28 -3.09 -31.24
CA PRO A 404 10.09 -3.51 -32.40
C PRO A 404 9.60 -4.79 -33.11
N HIS A 405 8.67 -5.52 -32.48
CA HIS A 405 8.12 -6.80 -32.92
C HIS A 405 6.60 -6.78 -33.09
N GLU A 406 5.94 -5.62 -33.04
CA GLU A 406 4.47 -5.48 -32.99
C GLU A 406 3.74 -6.13 -34.19
N LYS A 407 4.41 -6.24 -35.34
CA LYS A 407 3.87 -6.91 -36.54
C LYS A 407 3.67 -8.41 -36.32
N PHE A 408 4.41 -9.00 -35.40
CA PHE A 408 4.40 -10.43 -35.11
C PHE A 408 3.82 -10.74 -33.72
N VAL A 409 4.17 -9.95 -32.71
CA VAL A 409 3.72 -10.10 -31.32
C VAL A 409 2.62 -9.10 -31.02
N GLN A 410 1.48 -9.58 -30.50
CA GLN A 410 0.38 -8.73 -30.04
C GLN A 410 -0.03 -9.12 -28.63
N ILE A 411 -0.39 -8.12 -27.82
CA ILE A 411 -0.97 -8.32 -26.49
C ILE A 411 -2.48 -8.19 -26.61
N LEU A 412 -3.20 -9.22 -26.17
CA LEU A 412 -4.66 -9.29 -26.18
C LEU A 412 -5.19 -9.19 -24.75
N ASP A 413 -6.27 -8.45 -24.57
CA ASP A 413 -7.14 -8.65 -23.42
C ASP A 413 -7.91 -9.98 -23.54
N TRP A 414 -8.55 -10.38 -22.44
CA TRP A 414 -9.22 -11.68 -22.35
C TRP A 414 -10.37 -11.80 -23.36
N GLU A 415 -11.18 -10.74 -23.49
CA GLU A 415 -12.35 -10.69 -24.38
C GLU A 415 -11.92 -10.81 -25.86
N SER A 416 -10.85 -10.12 -26.25
CA SER A 416 -10.27 -10.21 -27.59
C SER A 416 -9.70 -11.60 -27.88
N PHE A 417 -9.08 -12.24 -26.89
CA PHE A 417 -8.65 -13.64 -27.01
C PHE A 417 -9.85 -14.57 -27.23
N VAL A 418 -10.92 -14.45 -26.45
CA VAL A 418 -12.12 -15.29 -26.61
C VAL A 418 -12.75 -15.11 -27.99
N ALA A 419 -12.88 -13.86 -28.45
CA ALA A 419 -13.43 -13.56 -29.78
C ALA A 419 -12.56 -14.15 -30.90
N LEU A 420 -11.23 -13.94 -30.86
CA LEU A 420 -10.30 -14.49 -31.85
C LEU A 420 -10.29 -16.02 -31.81
N SER A 421 -10.26 -16.62 -30.63
CA SER A 421 -10.25 -18.08 -30.49
C SER A 421 -11.49 -18.72 -31.12
N GLY A 422 -12.66 -18.09 -30.98
CA GLY A 422 -13.90 -18.57 -31.59
C GLY A 422 -13.94 -18.48 -33.12
N THR A 423 -13.15 -17.61 -33.75
CA THR A 423 -13.07 -17.53 -35.23
C THR A 423 -12.07 -18.50 -35.83
N LEU A 424 -11.11 -18.98 -35.03
CA LEU A 424 -10.12 -19.98 -35.44
C LEU A 424 -10.65 -21.42 -35.39
N ASP A 425 -11.79 -21.63 -34.73
CA ASP A 425 -12.47 -22.92 -34.71
C ASP A 425 -13.01 -23.26 -36.12
N GLY A 426 -12.35 -24.21 -36.79
CA GLY A 426 -12.68 -24.66 -38.15
C GLY A 426 -11.63 -24.36 -39.23
N THR A 427 -10.57 -23.61 -38.91
CA THR A 427 -9.52 -23.21 -39.86
C THR A 427 -8.15 -23.75 -39.45
N ILE A 428 -7.97 -25.07 -39.48
CA ILE A 428 -6.63 -25.62 -39.82
C ILE A 428 -6.64 -25.87 -41.32
N SER A 429 -6.61 -24.79 -42.12
CA SER A 429 -6.34 -24.90 -43.54
C SER A 429 -4.88 -25.32 -43.68
N GLY A 430 -4.67 -26.60 -43.94
CA GLY A 430 -3.34 -27.10 -44.25
C GLY A 430 -2.81 -26.37 -45.48
N LEU A 431 -1.49 -26.15 -45.52
CA LEU A 431 -0.83 -26.02 -46.82
C LEU A 431 -1.02 -27.36 -47.52
N ASP A 432 -1.94 -27.43 -48.48
CA ASP A 432 -1.96 -28.54 -49.44
C ASP A 432 -0.59 -28.54 -50.10
N LYS A 433 0.24 -29.53 -49.74
CA LYS A 433 1.55 -29.69 -50.37
C LYS A 433 1.30 -29.95 -51.87
N PRO A 434 1.98 -29.22 -52.78
CA PRO A 434 1.92 -29.53 -54.20
C PRO A 434 2.46 -30.93 -54.51
#